data_AF-A0A068RJV7-F1
#
_entry.id   AF-A0A068RJV7-F1
#
_cell.length_a   1.000
_cell.length_b   1.000
_cell.length_c   1.000
_cell.angle_alpha   90.00
_cell.angle_beta   90.00
_cell.angle_gamma   90.00
#
_symmetry.space_group_name_H-M   'P 1'
#
loop_
_entity.id
_entity.type
_entity.pdbx_description
1 polymer ?
#
loop_
_entity_poly.entity_id
_entity_poly.type
_entity_poly.pdbx_seq_one_letter_code
_entity_poly.pdbx_strand_id
1 'polypeptide(L)'
;MTLFSLEDRCCDLSKRVTTLLKESKQNYFMAEEVFHEQMDVMGMSDHTGKRPCLIRQPSSSNATASPPTAEETTTTPPPSPPGATLPRYRCMPHREVVIHCFQRAICSLVRHAPNHHLALKYLCFYLEQIDPPLRNERTENTMLINIIHVFAQERQSIEMAHRALDYINIGLERDILHRSQYHPNCTPKNAKFQDPASVFYSVSRPVLIRLKLEFSDDYRSIQPNTTGRLLSHYLRYY
;
A
#
# COMPACT_ATOMS: atom_id res chain seq x y z
N MET A 1 -35.23 -26.76 -18.37
CA MET A 1 -34.19 -25.75 -18.13
C MET A 1 -33.09 -26.38 -17.30
N THR A 2 -31.88 -26.43 -17.83
CA THR A 2 -30.85 -27.45 -17.57
C THR A 2 -29.91 -27.07 -16.41
N LEU A 3 -29.89 -27.89 -15.36
CA LEU A 3 -28.97 -27.80 -14.21
C LEU A 3 -27.48 -27.94 -14.61
N PHE A 4 -27.19 -28.48 -15.79
CA PHE A 4 -25.82 -28.64 -16.33
C PHE A 4 -25.08 -27.32 -16.61
N SER A 5 -25.78 -26.18 -16.74
CA SER A 5 -25.13 -24.89 -17.04
C SER A 5 -24.41 -24.24 -15.85
N LEU A 6 -24.66 -24.68 -14.61
CA LEU A 6 -24.12 -24.01 -13.43
C LEU A 6 -22.76 -24.58 -13.00
N GLU A 7 -22.60 -25.90 -13.11
CA GLU A 7 -21.36 -26.60 -12.76
C GLU A 7 -20.20 -26.20 -13.67
N ASP A 8 -20.44 -26.09 -14.98
CA ASP A 8 -19.45 -25.63 -15.95
C ASP A 8 -18.96 -24.21 -15.65
N ARG A 9 -19.88 -23.31 -15.27
CA ARG A 9 -19.54 -21.92 -14.90
C ARG A 9 -18.75 -21.84 -13.60
N CYS A 10 -19.03 -22.70 -12.63
CA CYS A 10 -18.24 -22.80 -11.40
C CYS A 10 -16.83 -23.34 -11.67
N CYS A 11 -16.70 -24.33 -12.57
CA CYS A 11 -15.40 -24.89 -12.96
C CYS A 11 -14.53 -23.85 -13.68
N ASP A 12 -15.10 -23.08 -14.60
CA ASP A 12 -14.40 -22.01 -15.31
C ASP A 12 -13.99 -20.86 -14.39
N LEU A 13 -14.86 -20.47 -13.45
CA LEU A 13 -14.52 -19.44 -12.47
C LEU A 13 -13.38 -19.90 -11.56
N SER A 14 -13.41 -21.16 -11.10
CA SER A 14 -12.35 -21.75 -10.28
C SER A 14 -11.00 -21.78 -11.00
N LYS A 15 -10.99 -22.14 -12.29
CA LYS A 15 -9.79 -22.10 -13.14
C LYS A 15 -9.25 -20.68 -13.26
N ARG A 16 -10.10 -19.69 -13.53
CA ARG A 16 -9.69 -18.27 -13.66
C ARG A 16 -9.11 -17.72 -12.36
N VAL A 17 -9.75 -18.00 -11.22
CA VAL A 17 -9.24 -17.61 -9.90
C VAL A 17 -7.87 -18.26 -9.63
N THR A 18 -7.72 -19.55 -9.96
CA THR A 18 -6.45 -20.26 -9.79
C THR A 18 -5.33 -19.67 -10.65
N THR A 19 -5.62 -19.29 -11.90
CA THR A 19 -4.66 -18.62 -12.79
C THR A 19 -4.25 -17.26 -12.25
N LEU A 20 -5.20 -16.43 -11.81
CA LEU A 20 -4.91 -15.11 -11.23
C LEU A 20 -4.07 -15.21 -9.95
N LEU A 21 -4.32 -16.22 -9.11
CA LEU A 21 -3.51 -16.48 -7.93
C LEU A 21 -2.08 -16.90 -8.28
N LYS A 22 -1.89 -17.69 -9.36
CA LYS A 22 -0.55 -18.05 -9.85
C LYS A 22 0.20 -16.84 -10.40
N GLU A 23 -0.46 -16.01 -11.19
CA GLU A 23 0.12 -14.77 -11.73
C GLU A 23 0.49 -13.79 -10.60
N SER A 24 -0.38 -13.62 -9.61
CA SER A 24 -0.11 -12.79 -8.43
C SER A 24 1.07 -13.31 -7.61
N LYS A 25 1.18 -14.63 -7.42
CA LYS A 25 2.33 -15.26 -6.74
C LYS A 25 3.64 -15.05 -7.54
N GLN A 26 3.58 -15.14 -8.86
CA GLN A 26 4.73 -14.88 -9.72
C GLN A 26 5.17 -13.41 -9.64
N ASN A 27 4.22 -12.47 -9.68
CA ASN A 27 4.51 -11.05 -9.53
C ASN A 27 5.13 -10.73 -8.17
N TYR A 28 4.66 -11.38 -7.10
CA TYR A 28 5.26 -11.25 -5.78
C TYR A 28 6.69 -11.77 -5.77
N PHE A 29 6.95 -12.95 -6.33
CA PHE A 29 8.29 -13.54 -6.39
C PHE A 29 9.26 -12.67 -7.20
N MET A 30 8.83 -12.12 -8.33
CA MET A 30 9.64 -11.17 -9.11
C MET A 30 9.90 -9.87 -8.34
N ALA A 31 8.93 -9.37 -7.59
CA ALA A 31 9.11 -8.18 -6.75
C ALA A 31 10.08 -8.45 -5.59
N GLU A 32 10.04 -9.65 -5.00
CA GLU A 32 10.96 -10.11 -3.95
C GLU A 32 12.39 -10.27 -4.50
N GLU A 33 12.55 -10.81 -5.71
CA GLU A 33 13.85 -10.94 -6.38
C GLU A 33 14.46 -9.57 -6.69
N VAL A 34 13.68 -8.64 -7.26
CA VAL A 34 14.10 -7.26 -7.49
C VAL A 34 14.44 -6.55 -6.18
N PHE A 35 13.65 -6.78 -5.13
CA PHE A 35 13.92 -6.21 -3.81
C PHE A 35 15.25 -6.71 -3.23
N HIS A 36 15.53 -8.02 -3.31
CA HIS A 36 16.80 -8.59 -2.85
C HIS A 36 17.99 -8.12 -3.70
N GLU A 37 17.84 -8.05 -5.02
CA GLU A 37 18.86 -7.50 -5.92
C GLU A 37 19.17 -6.04 -5.56
N GLN A 38 18.15 -5.24 -5.30
CA GLN A 38 18.32 -3.85 -4.88
C GLN A 38 19.05 -3.77 -3.52
N MET A 39 18.70 -4.63 -2.57
CA MET A 39 19.37 -4.71 -1.26
C MET A 39 20.85 -5.13 -1.37
N ASP A 40 21.16 -6.05 -2.28
CA ASP A 40 22.53 -6.46 -2.60
C ASP A 40 23.34 -5.32 -3.24
N VAL A 41 22.77 -4.60 -4.23
CA VAL A 41 23.42 -3.44 -4.87
C VAL A 41 23.72 -2.33 -3.87
N MET A 42 22.88 -2.19 -2.84
CA MET A 42 23.05 -1.19 -1.79
C MET A 42 23.99 -1.63 -0.66
N GLY A 43 24.56 -2.85 -0.70
CA GLY A 43 25.42 -3.38 0.35
C GLY A 43 24.71 -3.57 1.70
N MET A 44 23.38 -3.71 1.67
CA MET A 44 22.50 -3.82 2.84
C MET A 44 22.06 -5.27 3.09
N SER A 45 22.56 -6.24 2.32
CA SER A 45 22.33 -7.64 2.60
C SER A 45 23.28 -8.11 3.70
N ASP A 46 22.71 -8.47 4.86
CA ASP A 46 23.47 -9.07 5.95
C ASP A 46 24.26 -10.27 5.42
N HIS A 47 25.59 -10.16 5.41
CA HIS A 47 26.49 -11.22 4.99
C HIS A 47 26.50 -12.44 5.95
N THR A 48 25.47 -12.63 6.76
CA THR A 48 25.20 -13.90 7.45
C THR A 48 24.72 -14.91 6.43
N GLY A 49 25.66 -15.38 5.61
CA GLY A 49 25.44 -16.27 4.48
C GLY A 49 24.65 -17.52 4.86
N LYS A 50 23.41 -17.56 4.40
CA LYS A 50 22.69 -18.77 3.95
C LYS A 50 21.53 -18.32 3.07
N ARG A 51 21.84 -18.06 1.78
CA ARG A 51 20.80 -18.07 0.75
C ARG A 51 20.18 -19.47 0.75
N PRO A 52 18.85 -19.64 0.82
CA PRO A 52 18.22 -20.88 0.39
C PRO A 52 18.61 -21.08 -1.08
N CYS A 53 19.45 -22.08 -1.36
CA CYS A 53 19.79 -22.44 -2.72
C CYS A 53 18.53 -22.92 -3.44
N LEU A 54 17.83 -22.01 -4.11
CA LEU A 54 16.83 -22.39 -5.08
C LEU A 54 17.53 -22.69 -6.40
N ILE A 55 17.25 -23.91 -6.86
CA ILE A 55 17.78 -24.63 -8.01
C ILE A 55 17.80 -23.72 -9.25
N ARG A 56 19.01 -23.41 -9.71
CA ARG A 56 19.27 -22.67 -10.95
C ARG A 56 19.22 -23.66 -12.11
N GLN A 57 18.25 -23.54 -13.02
CA GLN A 57 18.34 -24.19 -14.34
C GLN A 57 19.27 -23.37 -15.25
N PRO A 58 20.07 -24.03 -16.12
CA PRO A 58 21.08 -23.36 -16.93
C PRO A 58 20.44 -22.59 -18.09
N SER A 59 20.80 -21.31 -18.21
CA SER A 59 20.59 -20.47 -19.39
C SER A 59 21.70 -20.71 -20.42
N SER A 60 21.30 -20.89 -21.67
CA SER A 60 22.18 -20.91 -22.84
C SER A 60 22.63 -19.50 -23.21
N SER A 61 23.94 -19.39 -23.44
CA SER A 61 24.71 -18.24 -23.93
C SER A 61 24.37 -17.80 -25.35
N ASN A 62 24.57 -16.49 -25.64
CA ASN A 62 25.25 -15.93 -26.83
C ASN A 62 25.33 -14.39 -26.65
N ALA A 63 26.49 -13.76 -26.47
CA ALA A 63 27.59 -13.48 -27.42
C ALA A 63 27.47 -12.08 -28.08
N THR A 64 28.39 -11.19 -27.67
CA THR A 64 29.25 -10.31 -28.49
C THR A 64 28.65 -9.26 -29.43
N ALA A 65 28.93 -7.97 -29.18
CA ALA A 65 29.51 -7.02 -30.14
C ALA A 65 29.82 -5.64 -29.50
N SER A 66 31.00 -5.10 -29.83
CA SER A 66 31.50 -3.76 -29.48
C SER A 66 31.31 -2.78 -30.68
N PRO A 67 31.74 -1.49 -30.63
CA PRO A 67 30.92 -0.34 -31.03
C PRO A 67 31.33 0.30 -32.38
N PRO A 68 30.59 1.32 -32.85
CA PRO A 68 31.16 2.32 -33.75
C PRO A 68 31.17 3.74 -33.16
N THR A 69 32.32 4.37 -33.40
CA THR A 69 32.66 5.79 -33.33
C THR A 69 31.83 6.61 -34.33
N ALA A 70 31.24 7.74 -33.91
CA ALA A 70 30.76 8.78 -34.82
C ALA A 70 30.70 10.17 -34.14
N GLU A 71 31.64 11.02 -34.55
CA GLU A 71 31.52 12.44 -34.90
C GLU A 71 30.66 13.39 -34.04
N GLU A 72 31.36 14.26 -33.29
CA GLU A 72 30.85 15.52 -32.74
C GLU A 72 30.43 16.47 -33.87
N THR A 73 29.12 16.70 -34.00
CA THR A 73 28.56 17.83 -34.75
C THR A 73 28.08 18.89 -33.76
N THR A 74 28.88 19.94 -33.59
CA THR A 74 28.56 21.12 -32.78
C THR A 74 27.44 21.92 -33.44
N THR A 75 26.19 21.58 -33.14
CA THR A 75 25.02 22.38 -33.52
C THR A 75 24.59 23.24 -32.34
N THR A 76 24.87 24.53 -32.40
CA THR A 76 24.39 25.54 -31.45
C THR A 76 22.85 25.55 -31.41
N PRO A 77 22.21 25.39 -30.24
CA PRO A 77 20.76 25.41 -30.15
C PRO A 77 20.21 26.84 -30.38
N PRO A 78 19.06 26.98 -31.06
CA PRO A 78 18.42 28.27 -31.26
C PRO A 78 18.00 28.92 -29.93
N PRO A 79 17.96 30.26 -29.85
CA PRO A 79 17.55 30.98 -28.64
C PRO A 79 16.13 30.59 -28.26
N SER A 80 15.97 30.09 -27.03
CA SER A 80 14.68 29.70 -26.49
C SER A 80 13.77 30.92 -26.34
N PRO A 81 12.47 30.82 -26.69
CA PRO A 81 11.52 31.92 -26.58
C PRO A 81 11.36 32.38 -25.12
N PRO A 82 11.35 33.68 -24.84
CA PRO A 82 11.11 34.21 -23.50
C PRO A 82 9.64 33.99 -23.14
N GLY A 83 9.35 33.13 -22.16
CA GLY A 83 8.03 33.12 -21.51
C GLY A 83 7.42 31.78 -21.11
N ALA A 84 8.04 30.63 -21.38
CA ALA A 84 7.55 29.35 -20.89
C ALA A 84 8.39 28.86 -19.71
N THR A 85 8.09 29.33 -18.50
CA THR A 85 8.61 28.75 -17.26
C THR A 85 7.96 27.38 -17.08
N LEU A 86 8.50 26.36 -17.76
CA LEU A 86 8.12 24.98 -17.51
C LEU A 86 8.34 24.67 -16.02
N PRO A 87 7.42 23.94 -15.37
CA PRO A 87 7.64 23.51 -14.00
C PRO A 87 8.94 22.72 -13.95
N ARG A 88 9.93 23.25 -13.22
CA ARG A 88 11.16 22.55 -12.90
C ARG A 88 10.79 21.28 -12.13
N TYR A 89 10.67 20.17 -12.84
CA TYR A 89 10.66 18.85 -12.22
C TYR A 89 12.01 18.68 -11.54
N ARG A 90 12.07 18.97 -10.23
CA ARG A 90 13.23 18.65 -9.42
C ARG A 90 13.38 17.13 -9.48
N CYS A 91 14.40 16.66 -10.18
CA CYS A 91 14.86 15.28 -10.02
C CYS A 91 15.18 15.11 -8.55
N MET A 92 14.44 14.23 -7.87
CA MET A 92 14.80 13.85 -6.51
C MET A 92 16.15 13.15 -6.55
N PRO A 93 17.07 13.42 -5.61
CA PRO A 93 18.32 12.69 -5.53
C PRO A 93 18.01 11.19 -5.45
N HIS A 94 18.82 10.37 -6.12
CA HIS A 94 18.59 8.93 -6.28
C HIS A 94 18.22 8.20 -4.97
N ARG A 95 18.80 8.65 -3.85
CA ARG A 95 18.51 8.16 -2.49
C ARG A 95 17.07 8.39 -2.02
N GLU A 96 16.47 9.54 -2.32
CA GLU A 96 15.08 9.86 -1.93
C GLU A 96 14.07 9.00 -2.70
N VAL A 97 14.35 8.74 -3.99
CA VAL A 97 13.53 7.85 -4.82
C VAL A 97 13.51 6.45 -4.24
N VAL A 98 14.67 5.91 -3.86
CA VAL A 98 14.79 4.57 -3.25
C VAL A 98 14.03 4.48 -1.93
N ILE A 99 14.17 5.49 -1.05
CA ILE A 99 13.44 5.54 0.23
C ILE A 99 11.92 5.50 -0.01
N HIS A 100 11.44 6.31 -0.95
CA HIS A 100 10.02 6.36 -1.28
C HIS A 100 9.51 5.05 -1.91
N CYS A 101 10.31 4.41 -2.78
CA CYS A 101 9.98 3.09 -3.34
C CYS A 101 9.86 2.03 -2.25
N PHE A 102 10.82 1.97 -1.33
CA PHE A 102 10.77 1.06 -0.18
C PHE A 102 9.49 1.27 0.64
N GLN A 103 9.21 2.52 1.04
CA GLN A 103 8.05 2.88 1.87
C GLN A 103 6.73 2.47 1.21
N ARG A 104 6.62 2.69 -0.11
CA ARG A 104 5.44 2.25 -0.88
C ARG A 104 5.33 0.73 -0.94
N ALA A 105 6.43 0.03 -1.19
CA ALA A 105 6.45 -1.42 -1.26
C ALA A 105 5.99 -2.04 0.06
N ILE A 106 6.59 -1.64 1.19
CA ILE A 106 6.22 -2.19 2.50
C ILE A 106 4.78 -1.85 2.89
N CYS A 107 4.29 -0.64 2.58
CA CYS A 107 2.88 -0.29 2.80
C CYS A 107 1.93 -1.17 1.97
N SER A 108 2.32 -1.50 0.75
CA SER A 108 1.55 -2.37 -0.14
C SER A 108 1.52 -3.81 0.37
N LEU A 109 2.64 -4.29 0.93
CA LEU A 109 2.71 -5.61 1.58
C LEU A 109 1.72 -5.73 2.74
N VAL A 110 1.62 -4.72 3.61
CA VAL A 110 0.63 -4.71 4.70
C VAL A 110 -0.80 -4.64 4.13
N ARG A 111 -1.06 -3.71 3.20
CA ARG A 111 -2.40 -3.47 2.65
C ARG A 111 -2.99 -4.68 1.92
N HIS A 112 -2.14 -5.43 1.23
CA HIS A 112 -2.53 -6.54 0.36
C HIS A 112 -2.10 -7.90 0.91
N ALA A 113 -1.79 -7.97 2.21
CA ALA A 113 -1.50 -9.25 2.85
C ALA A 113 -2.69 -10.21 2.70
N PRO A 114 -2.47 -11.52 2.48
CA PRO A 114 -3.55 -12.50 2.32
C PRO A 114 -4.44 -12.69 3.56
N ASN A 115 -3.92 -12.34 4.74
CA ASN A 115 -4.62 -12.39 6.02
C ASN A 115 -4.01 -11.39 7.00
N HIS A 116 -4.75 -11.10 8.07
CA HIS A 116 -4.33 -10.15 9.10
C HIS A 116 -3.03 -10.57 9.83
N HIS A 117 -2.78 -11.86 10.03
CA HIS A 117 -1.54 -12.33 10.66
C HIS A 117 -0.30 -11.94 9.85
N LEU A 118 -0.34 -12.10 8.52
CA LEU A 118 0.78 -11.72 7.67
C LEU A 118 0.93 -10.20 7.58
N ALA A 119 -0.19 -9.46 7.56
CA ALA A 119 -0.17 -8.00 7.63
C ALA A 119 0.55 -7.51 8.90
N LEU A 120 0.23 -8.11 10.06
CA LEU A 120 0.90 -7.82 11.32
C LEU A 120 2.38 -8.17 11.30
N LYS A 121 2.76 -9.31 10.70
CA LYS A 121 4.18 -9.68 10.57
C LYS A 121 4.97 -8.63 9.79
N TYR A 122 4.43 -8.14 8.67
CA TYR A 122 5.06 -7.06 7.90
C TYR A 122 5.11 -5.74 8.68
N LEU A 123 4.04 -5.42 9.43
CA LEU A 123 4.00 -4.24 10.29
C LEU A 123 5.07 -4.29 11.40
N CYS A 124 5.16 -5.39 12.14
CA CYS A 124 6.16 -5.59 13.19
C CYS A 124 7.58 -5.53 12.62
N PHE A 125 7.83 -6.20 11.49
CA PHE A 125 9.11 -6.10 10.79
C PHE A 125 9.48 -4.63 10.50
N TYR A 126 8.55 -3.85 9.96
CA TYR A 126 8.77 -2.44 9.67
C TYR A 126 9.04 -1.60 10.93
N LEU A 127 8.30 -1.85 12.02
CA LEU A 127 8.44 -1.08 13.26
C LEU A 127 9.69 -1.47 14.07
N GLU A 128 10.14 -2.72 14.01
CA GLU A 128 11.24 -3.22 14.84
C GLU A 128 12.59 -3.21 14.12
N GLN A 129 12.62 -3.48 12.81
CA GLN A 129 13.88 -3.74 12.08
C GLN A 129 14.26 -2.64 11.09
N ILE A 130 13.37 -1.70 10.81
CA ILE A 130 13.63 -0.64 9.84
C ILE A 130 13.86 0.68 10.56
N ASP A 131 15.03 1.27 10.35
CA ASP A 131 15.41 2.56 10.94
C ASP A 131 15.16 3.74 9.99
N PRO A 132 15.16 4.98 10.52
CA PRO A 132 15.22 6.19 9.70
C PRO A 132 16.42 6.17 8.73
N PRO A 133 16.28 6.70 7.49
CA PRO A 133 15.14 7.45 6.97
C PRO A 133 14.05 6.59 6.32
N LEU A 134 14.23 5.27 6.23
CA LEU A 134 13.24 4.35 5.67
C LEU A 134 11.99 4.30 6.55
N ARG A 135 12.18 4.36 7.88
CA ARG A 135 11.11 4.58 8.85
C ARG A 135 10.87 6.05 9.14
N ASN A 136 9.62 6.49 8.98
CA ASN A 136 9.17 7.82 9.41
C ASN A 136 7.69 7.81 9.79
N GLU A 137 7.26 8.86 10.48
CA GLU A 137 5.91 9.00 11.01
C GLU A 137 4.82 8.91 9.92
N ARG A 138 5.07 9.47 8.73
CA ARG A 138 4.10 9.42 7.62
C ARG A 138 3.85 7.98 7.17
N THR A 139 4.91 7.20 7.00
CA THR A 139 4.78 5.80 6.60
C THR A 139 4.18 4.97 7.73
N GLU A 140 4.53 5.21 8.99
CA GLU A 140 3.88 4.55 10.14
C GLU A 140 2.37 4.81 10.20
N ASN A 141 1.92 6.04 9.98
CA ASN A 141 0.49 6.36 9.95
C ASN A 141 -0.20 5.68 8.76
N THR A 142 0.49 5.58 7.61
CA THR A 142 -0.01 4.83 6.45
C THR A 142 -0.15 3.34 6.76
N MET A 143 0.83 2.77 7.47
CA MET A 143 0.76 1.38 7.95
C MET A 143 -0.41 1.14 8.90
N LEU A 144 -0.63 2.06 9.83
CA LEU A 144 -1.75 1.99 10.77
C LEU A 144 -3.11 2.02 10.04
N ILE A 145 -3.28 2.92 9.07
CA ILE A 145 -4.47 2.96 8.22
C ILE A 145 -4.65 1.64 7.45
N ASN A 146 -3.56 1.07 6.94
CA ASN A 146 -3.61 -0.19 6.20
C ASN A 146 -3.96 -1.37 7.09
N ILE A 147 -3.44 -1.45 8.31
CA ILE A 147 -3.79 -2.55 9.22
C ILE A 147 -5.27 -2.47 9.65
N ILE A 148 -5.79 -1.27 9.96
CA ILE A 148 -7.23 -1.08 10.22
C ILE A 148 -8.06 -1.60 9.05
N HIS A 149 -7.65 -1.28 7.82
CA HIS A 149 -8.35 -1.76 6.63
C HIS A 149 -8.35 -3.29 6.52
N VAL A 150 -7.21 -3.95 6.75
CA VAL A 150 -7.12 -5.42 6.68
C VAL A 150 -8.06 -6.07 7.69
N PHE A 151 -8.06 -5.61 8.95
CA PHE A 151 -9.00 -6.14 9.95
C PHE A 151 -10.47 -5.82 9.59
N ALA A 152 -10.75 -4.66 9.01
CA ALA A 152 -12.10 -4.29 8.57
C ALA A 152 -12.64 -5.15 7.43
N GLN A 153 -11.77 -5.79 6.62
CA GLN A 153 -12.18 -6.71 5.56
C GLN A 153 -12.73 -8.03 6.11
N GLU A 154 -12.37 -8.43 7.33
CA GLU A 154 -12.86 -9.65 7.98
C GLU A 154 -14.25 -9.46 8.60
N ARG A 155 -15.22 -9.16 7.72
CA ARG A 155 -16.61 -8.79 8.06
C ARG A 155 -17.37 -9.81 8.90
N GLN A 156 -16.90 -11.04 9.00
CA GLN A 156 -17.56 -12.11 9.74
C GLN A 156 -17.10 -12.19 11.20
N SER A 157 -15.89 -11.71 11.54
CA SER A 157 -15.35 -11.83 12.91
C SER A 157 -15.53 -10.55 13.74
N ILE A 158 -16.31 -10.64 14.82
CA ILE A 158 -16.51 -9.50 15.76
C ILE A 158 -15.22 -9.22 16.53
N GLU A 159 -14.43 -10.26 16.82
CA GLU A 159 -13.12 -10.14 17.45
C GLU A 159 -12.18 -9.27 16.60
N MET A 160 -12.18 -9.46 15.28
CA MET A 160 -11.37 -8.64 14.38
C MET A 160 -11.81 -7.19 14.35
N ALA A 161 -13.12 -6.92 14.54
CA ALA A 161 -13.61 -5.55 14.66
C ALA A 161 -13.12 -4.89 15.97
N HIS A 162 -13.07 -5.63 17.08
CA HIS A 162 -12.48 -5.13 18.33
C HIS A 162 -10.97 -4.88 18.19
N ARG A 163 -10.23 -5.78 17.55
CA ARG A 163 -8.80 -5.54 17.28
C ARG A 163 -8.58 -4.32 16.38
N ALA A 164 -9.43 -4.13 15.36
CA ALA A 164 -9.40 -2.92 14.53
C ALA A 164 -9.66 -1.66 15.37
N LEU A 165 -10.57 -1.72 16.34
CA LEU A 165 -10.87 -0.60 17.24
C LEU A 165 -9.63 -0.16 18.04
N ASP A 166 -8.82 -1.10 18.51
CA ASP A 166 -7.57 -0.78 19.20
C ASP A 166 -6.63 0.05 18.31
N TYR A 167 -6.48 -0.33 17.03
CA TYR A 167 -5.68 0.45 16.07
C TYR A 167 -6.31 1.82 15.74
N ILE A 168 -7.64 1.93 15.74
CA ILE A 168 -8.32 3.23 15.58
C ILE A 168 -8.00 4.13 16.78
N ASN A 169 -8.04 3.61 18.01
CA ASN A 169 -7.67 4.38 19.20
C ASN A 169 -6.23 4.89 19.14
N ILE A 170 -5.27 4.05 18.72
CA ILE A 170 -3.88 4.48 18.47
C ILE A 170 -3.83 5.62 17.44
N GLY A 171 -4.66 5.56 16.39
CA GLY A 171 -4.72 6.61 15.38
C GLY A 171 -5.27 7.94 15.91
N LEU A 172 -6.21 7.89 16.85
CA LEU A 172 -6.72 9.06 17.55
C LEU A 172 -5.68 9.64 18.51
N GLU A 173 -4.96 8.80 19.26
CA GLU A 173 -3.84 9.23 20.12
C GLU A 173 -2.72 9.91 19.31
N ARG A 174 -2.51 9.47 18.06
CA ARG A 174 -1.56 10.07 17.12
C ARG A 174 -2.09 11.34 16.43
N ASP A 175 -3.31 11.76 16.71
CA ASP A 175 -3.96 12.95 16.14
C ASP A 175 -4.07 12.89 14.60
N ILE A 176 -4.27 11.69 14.03
CA ILE A 176 -4.28 11.50 12.56
C ILE A 176 -5.39 12.31 11.89
N LEU A 177 -6.55 12.48 12.54
CA LEU A 177 -7.71 13.19 11.99
C LEU A 177 -7.52 14.71 11.93
N HIS A 178 -6.64 15.28 12.76
CA HIS A 178 -6.40 16.72 12.81
C HIS A 178 -5.09 17.12 12.11
N ARG A 179 -4.18 16.18 11.90
CA ARG A 179 -2.96 16.36 11.10
C ARG A 179 -3.27 16.37 9.60
N SER A 180 -3.79 17.50 9.12
CA SER A 180 -3.88 17.77 7.69
C SER A 180 -2.47 17.98 7.11
N GLN A 181 -1.92 16.94 6.46
CA GLN A 181 -0.70 17.05 5.67
C GLN A 181 -1.05 17.52 4.26
N TYR A 182 -1.68 18.70 4.14
CA TYR A 182 -1.97 19.28 2.83
C TYR A 182 -0.65 19.66 2.15
N HIS A 183 -0.24 18.88 1.15
CA HIS A 183 0.85 19.28 0.27
C HIS A 183 0.30 20.30 -0.74
N PRO A 184 0.81 21.55 -0.79
CA PRO A 184 0.24 22.62 -1.60
C PRO A 184 0.31 22.38 -3.12
N ASN A 185 0.97 21.31 -3.57
CA ASN A 185 1.22 21.02 -4.98
C ASN A 185 0.37 19.86 -5.55
N CYS A 186 -0.58 19.31 -4.79
CA CYS A 186 -1.41 18.21 -5.28
C CYS A 186 -2.65 18.73 -6.03
N THR A 187 -2.87 18.22 -7.24
CA THR A 187 -4.03 18.59 -8.06
C THR A 187 -5.34 18.14 -7.39
N PRO A 188 -6.41 18.96 -7.46
CA PRO A 188 -7.63 18.78 -6.65
C PRO A 188 -8.38 17.47 -6.89
N LYS A 189 -8.16 16.80 -8.04
CA LYS A 189 -8.85 15.54 -8.36
C LYS A 189 -8.34 14.34 -7.55
N ASN A 190 -7.11 14.36 -7.04
CA ASN A 190 -6.54 13.26 -6.25
C ASN A 190 -6.38 13.59 -4.76
N ALA A 191 -6.66 14.83 -4.36
CA ALA A 191 -6.43 15.31 -2.99
C ALA A 191 -7.19 14.50 -1.92
N LYS A 192 -8.43 14.07 -2.20
CA LYS A 192 -9.27 13.32 -1.24
C LYS A 192 -8.74 11.92 -0.90
N PHE A 193 -7.98 11.31 -1.81
CA PHE A 193 -7.38 9.98 -1.62
C PHE A 193 -5.94 10.06 -1.11
N GLN A 194 -5.39 11.27 -0.98
CA GLN A 194 -4.04 11.48 -0.45
C GLN A 194 -4.05 12.00 0.98
N ASP A 195 -5.13 12.61 1.45
CA ASP A 195 -5.24 13.08 2.82
C ASP A 195 -5.36 11.92 3.82
N PRO A 196 -4.36 11.71 4.72
CA PRO A 196 -4.38 10.62 5.68
C PRO A 196 -5.62 10.67 6.60
N ALA A 197 -6.11 11.86 6.97
CA ALA A 197 -7.28 12.01 7.83
C ALA A 197 -8.55 11.46 7.15
N SER A 198 -8.82 11.89 5.92
CA SER A 198 -9.91 11.37 5.08
C SER A 198 -9.86 9.84 4.93
N VAL A 199 -8.68 9.29 4.63
CA VAL A 199 -8.52 7.83 4.46
C VAL A 199 -8.72 7.10 5.79
N PHE A 200 -8.14 7.61 6.88
CA PHE A 200 -8.30 7.06 8.22
C PHE A 200 -9.77 7.02 8.66
N TYR A 201 -10.50 8.12 8.48
CA TYR A 201 -11.94 8.19 8.75
C TYR A 201 -12.71 7.14 7.93
N SER A 202 -12.41 7.05 6.63
CA SER A 202 -13.08 6.14 5.70
C SER A 202 -12.88 4.66 6.07
N VAL A 203 -11.64 4.25 6.41
CA VAL A 203 -11.36 2.85 6.78
C VAL A 203 -11.87 2.49 8.18
N SER A 204 -12.00 3.47 9.07
CA SER A 204 -12.48 3.26 10.44
C SER A 204 -14.00 3.10 10.50
N ARG A 205 -14.74 3.81 9.65
CA ARG A 205 -16.21 3.87 9.69
C ARG A 205 -16.91 2.49 9.65
N PRO A 206 -16.53 1.53 8.77
CA PRO A 206 -17.15 0.20 8.77
C PRO A 206 -16.98 -0.56 10.09
N VAL A 207 -15.84 -0.39 10.76
CA VAL A 207 -15.55 -1.00 12.07
C VAL A 207 -16.45 -0.39 13.13
N LEU A 208 -16.50 0.95 13.19
CA LEU A 208 -17.32 1.66 14.18
C LEU A 208 -18.81 1.34 14.03
N ILE A 209 -19.35 1.37 12.80
CA ILE A 209 -20.75 1.01 12.54
C ILE A 209 -21.05 -0.40 13.05
N ARG A 210 -20.15 -1.35 12.79
CA ARG A 210 -20.32 -2.74 13.21
C ARG A 210 -20.37 -2.90 14.74
N LEU A 211 -19.59 -2.09 15.45
CA LEU A 211 -19.55 -2.05 16.91
C LEU A 211 -20.60 -1.11 17.52
N LYS A 212 -21.47 -0.49 16.70
CA LYS A 212 -22.44 0.54 17.13
C LYS A 212 -21.77 1.73 17.82
N LEU A 213 -20.62 2.13 17.29
CA LEU A 213 -19.83 3.28 17.71
C LEU A 213 -19.83 4.35 16.62
N GLU A 214 -19.45 5.57 16.98
CA GLU A 214 -19.18 6.69 16.08
C GLU A 214 -18.04 7.54 16.64
N PHE A 215 -17.39 8.33 15.77
CA PHE A 215 -16.48 9.37 16.25
C PHE A 215 -17.28 10.47 16.97
N SER A 216 -16.69 11.09 17.98
CA SER A 216 -17.23 12.33 18.57
C SER A 216 -17.22 13.47 17.54
N ASP A 217 -18.01 14.52 17.79
CA ASP A 217 -18.13 15.66 16.87
C ASP A 217 -16.81 16.39 16.62
N ASP A 218 -15.91 16.37 17.60
CA ASP A 218 -14.56 16.94 17.52
C ASP A 218 -13.51 15.96 16.96
N TYR A 219 -13.92 14.73 16.62
CA TYR A 219 -13.08 13.64 16.12
C TYR A 219 -11.94 13.21 17.05
N ARG A 220 -11.99 13.56 18.34
CA ARG A 220 -10.93 13.21 19.32
C ARG A 220 -11.17 11.91 20.07
N SER A 221 -12.40 11.40 20.04
CA SER A 221 -12.78 10.20 20.78
C SER A 221 -13.81 9.36 20.03
N ILE A 222 -14.09 8.19 20.58
CA ILE A 222 -15.11 7.26 20.08
C ILE A 222 -16.22 7.17 21.12
N GLN A 223 -17.46 7.28 20.69
CA GLN A 223 -18.64 7.24 21.55
C GLN A 223 -19.66 6.22 21.03
N PRO A 224 -20.58 5.73 21.88
CA PRO A 224 -21.71 4.91 21.42
C PRO A 224 -22.51 5.67 20.37
N ASN A 225 -22.91 4.99 19.30
CA ASN A 225 -23.74 5.59 18.26
C ASN A 225 -25.12 5.90 18.82
N THR A 226 -25.37 7.17 19.11
CA THR A 226 -26.64 7.63 19.67
C THR A 226 -27.69 7.86 18.58
N THR A 227 -27.23 8.11 17.35
CA THR A 227 -28.04 8.33 16.15
C THR A 227 -28.89 7.11 15.77
N GLY A 228 -28.51 5.92 16.23
CA GLY A 228 -29.23 4.66 16.02
C GLY A 228 -30.66 4.58 16.60
N ARG A 229 -31.06 5.47 17.52
CA ARG A 229 -32.45 5.48 18.03
C ARG A 229 -33.47 6.03 17.02
N LEU A 230 -33.05 6.84 16.04
CA LEU A 230 -33.97 7.44 15.07
C LEU A 230 -34.11 6.60 13.79
N LEU A 231 -33.06 5.89 13.36
CA LEU A 231 -33.10 5.07 12.13
C LEU A 231 -33.74 3.68 12.33
N SER A 232 -33.71 3.12 13.55
CA SER A 232 -34.44 1.88 13.85
C SER A 232 -35.97 2.04 13.75
N HIS A 233 -36.48 3.27 13.83
CA HIS A 233 -37.90 3.55 13.63
C HIS A 233 -38.29 3.65 12.15
N TYR A 234 -37.34 3.97 11.26
CA TYR A 234 -37.58 4.11 9.82
C TYR A 234 -37.36 2.81 9.04
N LEU A 235 -36.47 1.92 9.49
CA LEU A 235 -36.24 0.62 8.85
C LEU A 235 -37.25 -0.48 9.28
N ARG A 236 -38.29 -0.12 10.04
CA ARG A 236 -39.42 -1.03 10.38
C ARG A 236 -40.64 -0.87 9.47
N TYR A 237 -40.58 0.06 8.52
CA TYR A 237 -41.67 0.37 7.57
C TYR A 237 -41.34 -0.01 6.11
N TYR A 238 -40.27 -0.76 5.89
CA TYR A 238 -39.90 -1.39 4.62
C TYR A 238 -39.48 -2.83 4.88
#